data_AF-A0A4U7CK60-F1
#
_entry.id   AF-A0A4U7CK60-F1
#
_cell.length_a   1.000
_cell.length_b   1.000
_cell.length_c   1.000
_cell.angle_alpha   90.00
_cell.angle_beta   90.00
_cell.angle_gamma   90.00
#
_symmetry.space_group_name_H-M   'P 1'
#
loop_
_entity.id
_entity.type
_entity.pdbx_description
1 polymer ?
#
loop_
_entity_poly.entity_id
_entity_poly.type
_entity_poly.pdbx_seq_one_letter_code
_entity_poly.pdbx_strand_id
1 'polypeptide(L)'
;MREYGWKSATDTVLRVLTESREFVSGLILNFALIIGVIVFEWSLVEIVVIYIIEVAIISSLFLIVALFTPQPVDDRDGDAWNTEPTPVQLVPFLPPIYWRNIKFIGGKVVFTGILIGMLMRTIVFNSEVISELPSSVGVAIAGIVLFQLRRVWRYFIADQSYQNKSPMDAIQFAFAPVTELLFMILYVVVPVTFVVVGTAIALDTEVTSRLVLLLYLVPMGTIRAWIGSLDPQTDDLEISFS
;
A
#
# COMPACT_ATOMS: atom_id res chain seq x y z
N MET A 1 -28.12 11.12 30.28
CA MET A 1 -26.71 11.49 30.46
C MET A 1 -25.72 10.32 30.58
N ARG A 2 -26.13 9.07 30.89
CA ARG A 2 -25.21 7.92 30.99
C ARG A 2 -24.79 7.28 29.66
N GLU A 3 -25.64 7.32 28.63
CA GLU A 3 -25.35 6.70 27.32
C GLU A 3 -24.30 7.44 26.50
N TYR A 4 -24.18 8.76 26.68
CA TYR A 4 -23.21 9.59 25.94
C TYR A 4 -21.75 9.31 26.35
N GLY A 5 -21.53 8.97 27.63
CA GLY A 5 -20.19 8.66 28.14
C GLY A 5 -19.70 7.26 27.77
N TRP A 6 -20.61 6.29 27.60
CA TRP A 6 -20.25 4.94 27.18
C TRP A 6 -19.82 4.90 25.71
N LYS A 7 -20.55 5.59 24.83
CA LYS A 7 -20.19 5.69 23.42
C LYS A 7 -18.82 6.38 23.24
N SER A 8 -18.59 7.48 23.95
CA SER A 8 -17.30 8.17 23.92
C SER A 8 -16.13 7.33 24.45
N ALA A 9 -16.35 6.54 25.51
CA ALA A 9 -15.33 5.65 26.05
C ALA A 9 -15.04 4.47 25.12
N THR A 10 -16.06 3.87 24.50
CA THR A 10 -15.87 2.81 23.51
C THR A 10 -15.15 3.33 22.28
N ASP A 11 -15.54 4.48 21.74
CA ASP A 11 -14.91 5.07 20.55
C ASP A 11 -13.43 5.38 20.81
N THR A 12 -13.09 5.86 22.02
CA THR A 12 -11.71 6.13 22.43
C THR A 12 -10.89 4.84 22.53
N VAL A 13 -11.42 3.79 23.15
CA VAL A 13 -10.73 2.50 23.30
C VAL A 13 -10.57 1.80 21.96
N LEU A 14 -11.58 1.85 21.10
CA LEU A 14 -11.57 1.23 19.78
C LEU A 14 -10.56 1.93 18.86
N ARG A 15 -10.50 3.27 18.90
CA ARG A 15 -9.49 4.07 18.19
C ARG A 15 -8.07 3.69 18.62
N VAL A 16 -7.80 3.62 19.92
CA VAL A 16 -6.47 3.24 20.44
C VAL A 16 -6.10 1.81 20.04
N LEU A 17 -7.07 0.88 20.04
CA LEU A 17 -6.84 -0.51 19.63
C LEU A 17 -6.60 -0.64 18.12
N THR A 18 -7.30 0.11 17.28
CA THR A 18 -7.13 0.11 15.82
C THR A 18 -5.80 0.73 15.42
N GLU A 19 -5.46 1.90 15.96
CA GLU A 19 -4.16 2.56 15.78
C GLU A 19 -3.01 1.63 16.21
N SER A 20 -3.20 0.86 17.29
CA SER A 20 -2.23 -0.14 17.72
C SER A 20 -2.09 -1.33 16.77
N ARG A 21 -3.17 -1.77 16.10
CA ARG A 21 -3.11 -2.92 15.18
C ARG A 21 -2.42 -2.58 13.88
N GLU A 22 -2.63 -1.37 13.36
CA GLU A 22 -2.02 -0.92 12.11
C GLU A 22 -0.54 -0.59 12.32
N PHE A 23 -0.21 0.03 13.46
CA PHE A 23 1.16 0.18 13.91
C PHE A 23 1.86 -1.18 14.06
N VAL A 24 1.21 -2.17 14.71
CA VAL A 24 1.73 -3.54 14.85
C VAL A 24 1.87 -4.24 13.50
N SER A 25 0.95 -4.04 12.57
CA SER A 25 1.04 -4.60 11.21
C SER A 25 2.24 -4.02 10.45
N GLY A 26 2.45 -2.71 10.52
CA GLY A 26 3.64 -2.06 9.97
C GLY A 26 4.94 -2.59 10.59
N LEU A 27 4.93 -2.81 11.90
CA LEU A 27 6.04 -3.38 12.65
C LEU A 27 6.34 -4.84 12.23
N ILE A 28 5.29 -5.67 12.10
CA ILE A 28 5.41 -7.07 11.65
C ILE A 28 5.99 -7.14 10.25
N LEU A 29 5.51 -6.31 9.33
CA LEU A 29 6.03 -6.26 7.96
C LEU A 29 7.50 -5.81 7.95
N ASN A 30 7.87 -4.85 8.79
CA ASN A 30 9.26 -4.45 8.94
C ASN A 30 10.14 -5.57 9.52
N PHE A 31 9.65 -6.30 10.52
CA PHE A 31 10.36 -7.47 11.05
C PHE A 31 10.51 -8.58 10.00
N ALA A 32 9.50 -8.81 9.16
CA ALA A 32 9.59 -9.75 8.06
C ALA A 32 10.70 -9.35 7.06
N LEU A 33 10.84 -8.05 6.75
CA LEU A 33 11.93 -7.54 5.92
C LEU A 33 13.30 -7.72 6.59
N ILE A 34 13.41 -7.44 7.90
CA ILE A 34 14.64 -7.65 8.66
C ILE A 34 15.03 -9.14 8.69
N ILE A 35 14.05 -10.04 8.87
CA ILE A 35 14.27 -11.49 8.78
C ILE A 35 14.73 -11.86 7.36
N GLY A 36 14.12 -11.26 6.32
CA GLY A 36 14.57 -11.33 4.93
C GLY A 36 16.06 -11.08 4.77
N VAL A 37 16.55 -9.96 5.32
CA VAL A 37 17.96 -9.58 5.26
C VAL A 37 18.88 -10.48 6.09
N ILE A 38 18.44 -10.90 7.28
CA ILE A 38 19.29 -11.66 8.20
C ILE A 38 19.37 -13.13 7.78
N VAL A 39 18.23 -13.74 7.44
CA VAL A 39 18.09 -15.19 7.21
C VAL A 39 18.21 -15.55 5.73
N PHE A 40 17.56 -14.78 4.85
CA PHE A 40 17.54 -15.03 3.41
C PHE A 40 18.58 -14.21 2.64
N GLU A 41 19.39 -13.43 3.38
CA GLU A 41 20.47 -12.59 2.86
C GLU A 41 20.03 -11.60 1.78
N TRP A 42 18.78 -11.14 1.85
CA TRP A 42 18.24 -10.23 0.85
C TRP A 42 19.08 -8.97 0.72
N SER A 43 19.42 -8.65 -0.53
CA SER A 43 20.07 -7.39 -0.88
C SER A 43 19.10 -6.21 -0.77
N LEU A 44 19.62 -4.98 -0.67
CA LEU A 44 18.79 -3.77 -0.71
C LEU A 44 17.94 -3.72 -1.99
N VAL A 45 18.49 -4.20 -3.10
CA VAL A 45 17.80 -4.21 -4.39
C VAL A 45 16.60 -5.16 -4.36
N GLU A 46 16.75 -6.35 -3.81
CA GLU A 46 15.63 -7.29 -3.64
C GLU A 46 14.51 -6.71 -2.78
N ILE A 47 14.84 -6.06 -1.67
CA ILE A 47 13.87 -5.40 -0.79
C ILE A 47 13.11 -4.30 -1.54
N VAL A 48 13.83 -3.47 -2.29
CA VAL A 48 13.22 -2.40 -3.09
C VAL A 48 12.34 -2.98 -4.20
N VAL A 49 12.76 -4.06 -4.86
CA VAL A 49 11.96 -4.76 -5.87
C VAL A 49 10.67 -5.33 -5.27
N ILE A 50 10.76 -6.02 -4.12
CA ILE A 50 9.58 -6.52 -3.39
C ILE A 50 8.61 -5.36 -3.12
N TYR A 51 9.14 -4.23 -2.64
CA TYR A 51 8.32 -3.09 -2.27
C TYR A 51 7.65 -2.42 -3.48
N ILE A 52 8.35 -2.27 -4.60
CA ILE A 52 7.75 -1.74 -5.84
C ILE A 52 6.67 -2.69 -6.37
N ILE A 53 6.92 -4.00 -6.32
CA ILE A 53 5.95 -5.02 -6.71
C ILE A 53 4.73 -4.98 -5.78
N GLU A 54 4.94 -4.79 -4.47
CA GLU A 54 3.85 -4.60 -3.50
C GLU A 54 2.97 -3.41 -3.87
N VAL A 55 3.56 -2.24 -4.13
CA VAL A 55 2.83 -1.05 -4.59
C VAL A 55 2.07 -1.36 -5.88
N ALA A 56 2.72 -2.03 -6.84
CA ALA A 56 2.09 -2.40 -8.11
C ALA A 56 0.87 -3.32 -7.92
N ILE A 57 0.99 -4.35 -7.07
CA ILE A 57 -0.10 -5.27 -6.77
C ILE A 57 -1.26 -4.54 -6.09
N ILE A 58 -0.97 -3.76 -5.05
CA ILE A 58 -2.01 -3.03 -4.29
C ILE A 58 -2.71 -2.04 -5.23
N SER A 59 -1.97 -1.16 -5.89
CA SER A 59 -2.58 -0.18 -6.79
C SER A 59 -3.40 -0.87 -7.89
N SER A 60 -2.90 -1.95 -8.48
CA SER A 60 -3.65 -2.68 -9.52
C SER A 60 -4.95 -3.27 -9.00
N LEU A 61 -4.90 -3.99 -7.88
CA LEU A 61 -6.08 -4.64 -7.31
C LEU A 61 -7.16 -3.63 -6.89
N PHE A 62 -6.77 -2.58 -6.18
CA PHE A 62 -7.74 -1.61 -5.67
C PHE A 62 -8.26 -0.66 -6.76
N LEU A 63 -7.45 -0.32 -7.77
CA LEU A 63 -7.94 0.44 -8.94
C LEU A 63 -8.91 -0.39 -9.80
N ILE A 64 -8.72 -1.71 -9.88
CA ILE A 64 -9.72 -2.61 -10.51
C ILE A 64 -11.02 -2.57 -9.72
N VAL A 65 -10.96 -2.70 -8.39
CA VAL A 65 -12.14 -2.69 -7.54
C VAL A 65 -12.90 -1.36 -7.60
N ALA A 66 -12.19 -0.24 -7.73
CA ALA A 66 -12.79 1.08 -7.92
C ALA A 66 -13.65 1.19 -9.19
N LEU A 67 -13.52 0.28 -10.16
CA LEU A 67 -14.39 0.22 -11.34
C LEU A 67 -15.78 -0.31 -11.02
N PHE A 68 -15.91 -1.08 -9.93
CA PHE A 68 -17.14 -1.77 -9.52
C PHE A 68 -17.98 -1.00 -8.49
N THR A 69 -17.44 0.05 -7.91
CA THR A 69 -18.09 0.85 -6.85
C THR A 69 -19.08 1.85 -7.44
N PRO A 70 -20.39 1.78 -7.13
CA PRO A 70 -21.42 2.58 -7.79
C PRO A 70 -21.67 3.95 -7.16
N GLN A 71 -21.31 4.12 -5.88
CA GLN A 71 -21.62 5.33 -5.12
C GLN A 71 -20.89 6.54 -5.70
N PRO A 72 -21.50 7.73 -5.65
CA PRO A 72 -20.84 8.96 -6.08
C PRO A 72 -19.63 9.27 -5.21
N VAL A 73 -18.73 10.09 -5.74
CA VAL A 73 -17.61 10.64 -4.97
C VAL A 73 -18.07 11.97 -4.38
N ASP A 74 -18.10 12.07 -3.05
CA ASP A 74 -18.44 13.31 -2.34
C ASP A 74 -17.47 14.45 -2.70
N ASP A 75 -17.95 15.69 -2.61
CA ASP A 75 -17.19 16.93 -2.91
C ASP A 75 -16.62 17.06 -4.33
N ARG A 76 -17.16 16.30 -5.30
CA ARG A 76 -16.86 16.50 -6.73
C ARG A 76 -18.04 17.05 -7.50
N ASP A 77 -17.96 18.33 -7.82
CA ASP A 77 -18.85 18.98 -8.78
C ASP A 77 -18.66 18.38 -10.18
N GLY A 78 -19.65 17.62 -10.63
CA GLY A 78 -19.72 17.14 -12.00
C GLY A 78 -21.01 16.37 -12.26
N ASP A 79 -21.68 16.67 -13.36
CA ASP A 79 -22.91 16.01 -13.81
C ASP A 79 -22.81 14.47 -13.83
N ALA A 80 -21.59 13.96 -14.00
CA ALA A 80 -21.27 12.54 -13.97
C ALA A 80 -21.57 11.85 -12.62
N TRP A 81 -21.58 12.57 -11.49
CA TRP A 81 -21.86 12.02 -10.16
C TRP A 81 -23.31 12.26 -9.71
N ASN A 82 -23.98 13.24 -10.30
CA ASN A 82 -25.40 13.57 -10.05
C ASN A 82 -26.38 12.68 -10.83
N THR A 83 -25.90 11.94 -11.82
CA THR A 83 -26.71 11.03 -12.65
C THR A 83 -26.62 9.60 -12.12
N GLU A 84 -27.65 8.78 -12.35
CA GLU A 84 -27.57 7.35 -12.06
C GLU A 84 -26.38 6.69 -12.80
N PRO A 85 -25.64 5.80 -12.13
CA PRO A 85 -24.52 5.11 -12.75
C PRO A 85 -24.97 4.29 -13.95
N THR A 86 -24.31 4.43 -15.10
CA THR A 86 -24.54 3.55 -16.26
C THR A 86 -23.72 2.26 -16.12
N PRO A 87 -24.33 1.10 -15.84
CA PRO A 87 -23.61 -0.16 -15.69
C PRO A 87 -23.21 -0.73 -17.05
N VAL A 88 -21.97 -1.16 -17.18
CA VAL A 88 -21.46 -1.97 -18.30
C VAL A 88 -21.10 -3.33 -17.75
N GLN A 89 -21.89 -4.34 -18.09
CA GLN A 89 -21.64 -5.71 -17.66
C GLN A 89 -20.71 -6.39 -18.68
N LEU A 90 -19.44 -6.59 -18.31
CA LEU A 90 -18.48 -7.27 -19.20
C LEU A 90 -18.67 -8.79 -19.21
N VAL A 91 -18.87 -9.38 -18.03
CA VAL A 91 -19.08 -10.82 -17.86
C VAL A 91 -20.12 -11.06 -16.77
N PRO A 92 -20.95 -12.10 -16.87
CA PRO A 92 -22.06 -12.32 -15.94
C PRO A 92 -21.64 -12.57 -14.48
N PHE A 93 -20.41 -13.02 -14.25
CA PHE A 93 -19.90 -13.38 -12.93
C PHE A 93 -19.15 -12.25 -12.21
N LEU A 94 -18.76 -11.18 -12.92
CA LEU A 94 -18.10 -10.03 -12.29
C LEU A 94 -19.12 -8.92 -11.97
N PRO A 95 -18.83 -8.10 -10.94
CA PRO A 95 -19.57 -6.86 -10.73
C PRO A 95 -19.58 -5.97 -11.99
N PRO A 96 -20.64 -5.18 -12.21
CA PRO A 96 -20.71 -4.26 -13.34
C PRO A 96 -19.63 -3.18 -13.23
N ILE A 97 -19.09 -2.76 -14.37
CA ILE A 97 -18.15 -1.64 -14.46
C ILE A 97 -18.90 -0.36 -14.80
N TYR A 98 -18.53 0.76 -14.19
CA TYR A 98 -19.13 2.06 -14.49
C TYR A 98 -18.21 2.93 -15.36
N TRP A 99 -18.72 3.43 -16.48
CA TRP A 99 -17.94 4.24 -17.43
C TRP A 99 -17.34 5.51 -16.79
N ARG A 100 -18.11 6.15 -15.89
CA ARG A 100 -17.61 7.31 -15.13
C ARG A 100 -16.39 6.98 -14.27
N ASN A 101 -16.31 5.75 -13.74
CA ASN A 101 -15.19 5.31 -12.93
C ASN A 101 -13.94 5.12 -13.80
N ILE A 102 -14.08 4.58 -15.02
CA ILE A 102 -12.96 4.44 -15.97
C ILE A 102 -12.30 5.80 -16.23
N LYS A 103 -13.10 6.83 -16.54
CA LYS A 103 -12.58 8.20 -16.77
C LYS A 103 -11.92 8.77 -15.52
N PHE A 104 -12.50 8.51 -14.35
CA PHE A 104 -11.98 8.99 -13.07
C PHE A 104 -10.66 8.32 -12.65
N ILE A 105 -10.50 7.03 -12.97
CA ILE A 105 -9.36 6.20 -12.59
C ILE A 105 -8.23 6.26 -13.63
N GLY A 106 -8.55 6.53 -14.90
CA GLY A 106 -7.58 6.50 -16.00
C GLY A 106 -6.32 7.32 -15.76
N GLY A 107 -6.46 8.58 -15.31
CA GLY A 107 -5.30 9.42 -15.00
C GLY A 107 -4.43 8.87 -13.86
N LYS A 108 -5.04 8.19 -12.89
CA LYS A 108 -4.35 7.57 -11.75
C LYS A 108 -3.59 6.32 -12.18
N VAL A 109 -4.20 5.48 -13.03
CA VAL A 109 -3.54 4.30 -13.62
C VAL A 109 -2.32 4.73 -14.43
N VAL A 110 -2.44 5.77 -15.24
CA VAL A 110 -1.31 6.29 -16.04
C VAL A 110 -0.20 6.81 -15.12
N PHE A 111 -0.53 7.64 -14.13
CA PHE A 111 0.46 8.16 -13.18
C PHE A 111 1.19 7.04 -12.44
N THR A 112 0.45 6.12 -11.81
CA THR A 112 1.03 5.02 -11.04
C THR A 112 1.82 4.07 -11.93
N GLY A 113 1.33 3.79 -13.14
CA GLY A 113 2.04 2.96 -14.13
C GLY A 113 3.35 3.59 -14.60
N ILE A 114 3.37 4.90 -14.85
CA ILE A 114 4.60 5.64 -15.19
C ILE A 114 5.58 5.62 -14.02
N LEU A 115 5.11 5.88 -12.79
CA LEU A 115 5.96 5.86 -11.60
C LEU A 115 6.62 4.50 -11.38
N ILE A 116 5.82 3.42 -11.36
CA ILE A 116 6.31 2.06 -11.20
C ILE A 116 7.23 1.68 -12.37
N GLY A 117 6.82 1.97 -13.61
CA GLY A 117 7.62 1.68 -14.80
C GLY A 117 8.98 2.38 -14.80
N MET A 118 9.03 3.65 -14.36
CA MET A 118 10.27 4.40 -14.21
C MET A 118 11.17 3.81 -13.13
N LEU A 119 10.63 3.48 -11.95
CA LEU A 119 11.40 2.89 -10.84
C LEU A 119 11.93 1.50 -11.21
N MET A 120 11.05 0.65 -11.74
CA MET A 120 11.44 -0.66 -12.27
C MET A 120 12.50 -0.51 -13.34
N ARG A 121 12.36 0.46 -14.26
CA ARG A 121 13.38 0.68 -15.28
C ARG A 121 14.75 1.02 -14.69
N THR A 122 14.77 1.96 -13.75
CA THR A 122 16.01 2.40 -13.09
C THR A 122 16.67 1.29 -12.29
N ILE A 123 15.89 0.42 -11.66
CA ILE A 123 16.43 -0.62 -10.78
C ILE A 123 16.75 -1.88 -11.58
N VAL A 124 15.82 -2.38 -12.38
CA VAL A 124 15.91 -3.65 -13.11
C VAL A 124 16.79 -3.57 -14.36
N PHE A 125 16.72 -2.52 -15.19
CA PHE A 125 17.51 -2.54 -16.44
C PHE A 125 18.98 -2.18 -16.21
N ASN A 126 19.32 -1.61 -15.05
CA ASN A 126 20.70 -1.35 -14.67
C ASN A 126 21.33 -2.51 -13.88
N SER A 127 20.60 -3.61 -13.63
CA SER A 127 21.06 -4.71 -12.82
C SER A 127 20.58 -6.06 -13.39
N GLU A 128 21.39 -7.11 -13.39
CA GLU A 128 20.99 -8.45 -13.90
C GLU A 128 20.00 -9.17 -12.96
N VAL A 129 19.26 -8.41 -12.14
CA VAL A 129 18.59 -8.84 -10.92
C VAL A 129 17.42 -9.79 -11.17
N ILE A 130 16.60 -9.59 -12.21
CA ILE A 130 15.41 -10.45 -12.40
C ILE A 130 15.79 -11.92 -12.65
N SER A 131 16.91 -12.16 -13.34
CA SER A 131 17.39 -13.52 -13.61
C SER A 131 17.99 -14.20 -12.38
N GLU A 132 18.41 -13.41 -11.39
CA GLU A 132 19.09 -13.88 -10.17
C GLU A 132 18.22 -13.76 -8.90
N LEU A 133 16.94 -13.37 -9.03
CA LEU A 133 16.06 -13.19 -7.88
C LEU A 133 15.94 -14.51 -7.08
N PRO A 134 16.29 -14.52 -5.78
CA PRO A 134 16.20 -15.73 -4.97
C PRO A 134 14.74 -16.15 -4.83
N SER A 135 14.48 -17.47 -4.77
CA SER A 135 13.12 -18.01 -4.69
C SER A 135 12.34 -17.51 -3.48
N SER A 136 13.03 -17.12 -2.40
CA SER A 136 12.43 -16.49 -1.21
C SER A 136 11.73 -15.16 -1.53
N VAL A 137 12.24 -14.38 -2.49
CA VAL A 137 11.59 -13.14 -2.97
C VAL A 137 10.27 -13.50 -3.68
N GLY A 138 10.27 -14.54 -4.50
CA GLY A 138 9.05 -15.04 -5.15
C GLY A 138 7.98 -15.47 -4.15
N VAL A 139 8.39 -16.17 -3.07
CA VAL A 139 7.49 -16.54 -1.97
C VAL A 139 6.94 -15.32 -1.25
N ALA A 140 7.76 -14.30 -1.00
CA ALA A 140 7.32 -13.05 -0.40
C ALA A 140 6.26 -12.34 -1.27
N ILE A 141 6.50 -12.24 -2.58
CA ILE A 141 5.56 -11.68 -3.55
C ILE A 141 4.26 -12.48 -3.55
N ALA A 142 4.32 -13.81 -3.57
CA ALA A 142 3.13 -14.66 -3.51
C ALA A 142 2.34 -14.43 -2.22
N GLY A 143 3.02 -14.30 -1.09
CA GLY A 143 2.42 -13.95 0.20
C GLY A 143 1.70 -12.60 0.16
N ILE A 144 2.33 -11.58 -0.44
CA ILE A 144 1.73 -10.26 -0.65
C ILE A 144 0.47 -10.37 -1.51
N VAL A 145 0.53 -11.06 -2.64
CA VAL A 145 -0.63 -11.26 -3.52
C VAL A 145 -1.79 -11.90 -2.75
N LEU A 146 -1.54 -12.98 -2.01
CA LEU A 146 -2.57 -13.67 -1.23
C LEU A 146 -3.15 -12.76 -0.13
N PHE A 147 -2.29 -12.01 0.57
CA PHE A 147 -2.70 -11.08 1.59
C PHE A 147 -3.60 -9.96 1.03
N GLN A 148 -3.20 -9.35 -0.08
CA GLN A 148 -3.98 -8.27 -0.70
C GLN A 148 -5.28 -8.77 -1.34
N LEU A 149 -5.28 -9.95 -1.95
CA LEU A 149 -6.51 -10.59 -2.43
C LEU A 149 -7.50 -10.85 -1.28
N ARG A 150 -7.02 -11.35 -0.14
CA ARG A 150 -7.85 -11.54 1.06
C ARG A 150 -8.39 -10.21 1.58
N ARG A 151 -7.59 -9.15 1.54
CA ARG A 151 -8.00 -7.80 1.96
C ARG A 151 -9.09 -7.24 1.05
N VAL A 152 -8.92 -7.32 -0.27
CA VAL A 152 -9.93 -6.93 -1.27
C VAL A 152 -11.21 -7.73 -1.10
N TRP A 153 -11.09 -9.06 -0.96
CA TRP A 153 -12.24 -9.92 -0.75
C TRP A 153 -13.03 -9.49 0.49
N ARG A 154 -12.35 -9.34 1.63
CA ARG A 154 -13.00 -8.98 2.90
C ARG A 154 -13.66 -7.60 2.87
N TYR A 155 -13.05 -6.60 2.23
CA TYR A 155 -13.51 -5.22 2.34
C TYR A 155 -14.51 -4.82 1.26
N PHE A 156 -14.35 -5.35 0.04
CA PHE A 156 -15.15 -4.94 -1.10
C PHE A 156 -16.08 -6.04 -1.61
N ILE A 157 -15.67 -7.32 -1.58
CA ILE A 157 -16.45 -8.39 -2.23
C ILE A 157 -17.38 -9.10 -1.25
N ALA A 158 -16.93 -9.32 -0.01
CA ALA A 158 -17.72 -9.91 1.05
C ALA A 158 -19.01 -9.09 1.25
N ASP A 159 -20.13 -9.80 1.34
CA ASP A 159 -21.47 -9.24 1.52
C ASP A 159 -21.86 -8.18 0.47
N GLN A 160 -21.22 -8.19 -0.71
CA GLN A 160 -21.41 -7.21 -1.78
C GLN A 160 -21.15 -5.76 -1.32
N SER A 161 -20.24 -5.59 -0.33
CA SER A 161 -19.92 -4.30 0.29
C SER A 161 -19.54 -3.21 -0.73
N TYR A 162 -18.97 -3.57 -1.88
CA TYR A 162 -18.67 -2.65 -2.98
C TYR A 162 -19.87 -1.80 -3.43
N GLN A 163 -21.11 -2.26 -3.26
CA GLN A 163 -22.32 -1.52 -3.64
C GLN A 163 -22.54 -0.26 -2.79
N ASN A 164 -22.00 -0.25 -1.57
CA ASN A 164 -22.11 0.86 -0.63
C ASN A 164 -20.85 1.73 -0.58
N LYS A 165 -19.89 1.49 -1.48
CA LYS A 165 -18.60 2.18 -1.52
C LYS A 165 -18.50 3.07 -2.75
N SER A 166 -17.75 4.15 -2.60
CA SER A 166 -17.38 5.06 -3.67
C SER A 166 -16.06 4.62 -4.33
N PRO A 167 -15.80 5.03 -5.58
CA PRO A 167 -14.49 4.82 -6.21
C PRO A 167 -13.35 5.47 -5.43
N MET A 168 -13.63 6.52 -4.65
CA MET A 168 -12.63 7.19 -3.81
C MET A 168 -12.13 6.26 -2.70
N ASP A 169 -13.02 5.49 -2.08
CA ASP A 169 -12.66 4.56 -1.00
C ASP A 169 -11.61 3.57 -1.46
N ALA A 170 -11.78 3.00 -2.65
CA ALA A 170 -10.80 2.10 -3.26
C ALA A 170 -9.51 2.81 -3.69
N ILE A 171 -9.58 4.05 -4.16
CA ILE A 171 -8.40 4.84 -4.52
C ILE A 171 -7.52 5.14 -3.31
N GLN A 172 -8.10 5.36 -2.14
CA GLN A 172 -7.31 5.61 -0.93
C GLN A 172 -6.42 4.41 -0.59
N PHE A 173 -6.96 3.19 -0.65
CA PHE A 173 -6.15 1.97 -0.52
C PHE A 173 -5.10 1.83 -1.63
N ALA A 174 -5.44 2.22 -2.87
CA ALA A 174 -4.51 2.13 -4.00
C ALA A 174 -3.33 3.10 -3.89
N PHE A 175 -3.53 4.28 -3.27
CA PHE A 175 -2.54 5.35 -3.18
C PHE A 175 -1.83 5.45 -1.84
N ALA A 176 -2.34 4.82 -0.78
CA ALA A 176 -1.63 4.68 0.49
C ALA A 176 -0.18 4.17 0.30
N PRO A 177 0.10 3.04 -0.39
CA PRO A 177 1.47 2.57 -0.59
C PRO A 177 2.27 3.46 -1.56
N VAL A 178 1.62 4.18 -2.47
CA VAL A 178 2.29 5.13 -3.38
C VAL A 178 2.81 6.32 -2.58
N THR A 179 2.00 6.86 -1.68
CA THR A 179 2.42 7.91 -0.75
C THR A 179 3.55 7.41 0.12
N GLU A 180 3.41 6.23 0.73
CA GLU A 180 4.46 5.59 1.52
C GLU A 180 5.78 5.46 0.74
N LEU A 181 5.73 5.00 -0.51
CA LEU A 181 6.89 4.93 -1.41
C LEU A 181 7.55 6.28 -1.64
N LEU A 182 6.77 7.33 -1.92
CA LEU A 182 7.31 8.68 -2.13
C LEU A 182 7.98 9.24 -0.86
N PHE A 183 7.36 9.02 0.30
CA PHE A 183 7.94 9.39 1.59
C PHE A 183 9.24 8.61 1.87
N MET A 184 9.27 7.31 1.60
CA MET A 184 10.49 6.51 1.75
C MET A 184 11.60 7.02 0.84
N ILE A 185 11.32 7.34 -0.42
CA ILE A 185 12.33 7.88 -1.34
C ILE A 185 12.89 9.20 -0.78
N LEU A 186 12.01 10.13 -0.41
CA LEU A 186 12.41 11.49 -0.02
C LEU A 186 13.07 11.56 1.36
N TYR A 187 12.57 10.80 2.32
CA TYR A 187 12.98 10.90 3.73
C TYR A 187 13.90 9.77 4.21
N VAL A 188 14.01 8.68 3.46
CA VAL A 188 14.88 7.55 3.82
C VAL A 188 15.96 7.36 2.76
N VAL A 189 15.58 7.03 1.53
CA VAL A 189 16.55 6.64 0.49
C VAL A 189 17.52 7.79 0.20
N VAL A 190 17.01 8.99 -0.09
CA VAL A 190 17.88 10.14 -0.42
C VAL A 190 18.77 10.54 0.75
N PRO A 191 18.26 10.77 1.98
CA PRO A 191 19.10 11.20 3.10
C PRO A 191 20.07 10.12 3.58
N VAL A 192 19.63 8.87 3.70
CA VAL A 192 20.50 7.77 4.16
C VAL A 192 21.61 7.52 3.14
N THR A 193 21.28 7.52 1.84
CA THR A 193 22.31 7.37 0.79
C THR A 193 23.32 8.52 0.82
N PHE A 194 22.86 9.76 1.02
CA PHE A 194 23.76 10.89 1.17
C PHE A 194 24.73 10.73 2.36
N VAL A 195 24.23 10.28 3.51
CA VAL A 195 25.06 10.02 4.70
C VAL A 195 26.04 8.87 4.46
N VAL A 196 25.57 7.76 3.89
CA VAL A 196 26.39 6.57 3.62
C VAL A 196 27.51 6.91 2.63
N VAL A 197 27.17 7.52 1.49
CA VAL A 197 28.14 7.90 0.45
C VAL A 197 29.09 8.99 0.97
N GLY A 198 28.56 10.00 1.67
CA GLY A 198 29.37 11.06 2.25
C GLY A 198 30.39 10.53 3.26
N THR A 199 29.98 9.56 4.10
CA THR A 199 30.87 8.90 5.06
C THR A 199 31.92 8.04 4.37
N ALA A 200 31.53 7.27 3.35
CA ALA A 200 32.45 6.45 2.56
C ALA A 200 33.56 7.29 1.92
N ILE A 201 33.18 8.43 1.31
CA ILE A 201 34.13 9.38 0.72
C ILE A 201 35.03 10.02 1.78
N ALA A 202 34.46 10.46 2.90
CA ALA A 202 35.20 11.16 3.95
C ALA A 202 36.22 10.27 4.66
N LEU A 203 35.92 8.97 4.81
CA LEU A 203 36.76 8.01 5.51
C LEU A 203 37.65 7.17 4.59
N ASP A 204 37.47 7.29 3.26
CA ASP A 204 38.12 6.45 2.25
C ASP A 204 37.91 4.95 2.53
N THR A 205 36.68 4.59 2.89
CA THR A 205 36.29 3.21 3.24
C THR A 205 35.07 2.77 2.47
N GLU A 206 35.04 1.51 2.05
CA GLU A 206 33.85 0.89 1.50
C GLU A 206 32.82 0.59 2.60
N VAL A 207 31.67 1.24 2.52
CA VAL A 207 30.55 1.07 3.46
C VAL A 207 29.57 0.06 2.87
N THR A 208 30.01 -1.19 2.77
CA THR A 208 29.27 -2.29 2.12
C THR A 208 28.90 -3.39 3.13
N SER A 209 28.57 -3.00 4.37
CA SER A 209 28.22 -3.97 5.42
C SER A 209 26.71 -4.16 5.53
N ARG A 210 26.28 -5.36 5.96
CA ARG A 210 24.86 -5.67 6.24
C ARG A 210 24.23 -4.72 7.27
N LEU A 211 25.05 -4.10 8.13
CA LEU A 211 24.61 -3.08 9.09
C LEU A 211 24.13 -1.79 8.40
N VAL A 212 24.63 -1.49 7.20
CA VAL A 212 24.17 -0.34 6.40
C VAL A 212 22.72 -0.53 5.97
N LEU A 213 22.30 -1.78 5.72
CA LEU A 213 20.90 -2.07 5.39
C LEU A 213 19.96 -1.71 6.55
N LEU A 214 20.41 -1.83 7.81
CA LEU A 214 19.61 -1.42 8.96
C LEU A 214 19.38 0.10 9.00
N LEU A 215 20.31 0.91 8.46
CA LEU A 215 20.12 2.36 8.33
C LEU A 215 18.99 2.72 7.36
N TYR A 216 18.68 1.84 6.41
CA TYR A 216 17.51 1.98 5.53
C TYR A 216 16.26 1.36 6.16
N LEU A 217 16.35 0.16 6.70
CA LEU A 217 15.20 -0.60 7.18
C LEU A 217 14.55 0.00 8.43
N VAL A 218 15.33 0.53 9.38
CA VAL A 218 14.77 1.09 10.62
C VAL A 218 13.90 2.33 10.32
N PRO A 219 14.37 3.34 9.56
CA PRO A 219 13.51 4.45 9.17
C PRO A 219 12.36 4.03 8.26
N MET A 220 12.57 3.07 7.35
CA MET A 220 11.54 2.55 6.45
C MET A 220 10.37 1.93 7.23
N GLY A 221 10.67 1.07 8.21
CA GLY A 221 9.66 0.52 9.11
C GLY A 221 8.95 1.56 9.95
N THR A 222 9.67 2.61 10.36
CA THR A 222 9.09 3.72 11.14
C THR A 222 8.08 4.51 10.31
N ILE A 223 8.42 4.84 9.05
CA ILE A 223 7.48 5.51 8.12
C ILE A 223 6.27 4.64 7.86
N ARG A 224 6.47 3.34 7.60
CA ARG A 224 5.38 2.39 7.37
C ARG A 224 4.42 2.31 8.56
N ALA A 225 4.96 2.21 9.77
CA ALA A 225 4.15 2.15 10.99
C ALA A 225 3.43 3.49 11.26
N TRP A 226 4.09 4.62 11.00
CA TRP A 226 3.50 5.95 11.17
C TRP A 226 2.39 6.23 10.15
N ILE A 227 2.60 5.94 8.86
CA ILE A 227 1.56 6.08 7.83
C ILE A 227 0.39 5.15 8.13
N GLY A 228 0.67 3.92 8.59
CA GLY A 228 -0.36 3.00 9.07
C GLY A 228 -1.23 3.63 10.16
N SER A 229 -0.65 4.31 11.15
CA SER A 229 -1.42 4.96 12.22
C SER A 229 -2.24 6.19 11.79
N LEU A 230 -2.01 6.71 10.59
CA LEU A 230 -2.68 7.91 10.08
C LEU A 230 -3.89 7.60 9.19
N ASP A 231 -4.20 6.34 8.89
CA ASP A 231 -5.32 5.97 8.03
C ASP A 231 -6.67 6.22 8.74
N PRO A 232 -7.42 7.29 8.41
CA PRO A 232 -8.64 7.66 9.13
C PRO A 232 -9.88 6.94 8.61
N GLN A 233 -9.76 6.09 7.57
CA GLN A 233 -10.92 5.51 6.88
C GLN A 233 -11.27 4.08 7.32
N THR A 234 -10.62 3.57 8.37
CA THR A 234 -10.92 2.26 8.96
C THR A 234 -11.62 2.36 10.32
N ASP A 235 -12.09 3.55 10.71
CA ASP A 235 -12.96 3.76 11.90
C ASP A 235 -14.25 2.91 11.87
N ASP A 236 -14.62 2.33 10.72
CA ASP A 236 -15.74 1.40 10.55
C ASP A 236 -15.38 -0.07 10.85
N LEU A 237 -14.21 -0.37 11.42
CA LEU A 237 -13.82 -1.71 11.88
C LEU A 237 -14.62 -2.15 13.12
N GLU A 238 -15.95 -2.08 13.06
CA GLU A 238 -16.82 -2.87 13.94
C GLU A 238 -16.69 -4.34 13.52
N ILE A 239 -15.74 -5.04 14.17
CA ILE A 239 -15.79 -6.49 14.26
C ILE A 239 -16.99 -6.80 15.16
N SER A 240 -18.16 -7.04 14.56
CA SER A 240 -19.24 -7.70 15.27
C SER A 240 -18.79 -9.12 15.59
N PHE A 241 -18.48 -9.36 16.86
CA PHE A 241 -18.40 -10.71 17.38
C PHE A 241 -19.84 -11.22 17.50
N SER A 242 -20.25 -12.04 16.53
CA SER A 242 -21.38 -12.96 16.70
C SER A 242 -20.99 -14.09 17.64
#